data_AF-A0A137QBK9-F1
#
_entry.id   AF-A0A137QBK9-F1
#
_cell.length_a   1.000
_cell.length_b   1.000
_cell.length_c   1.000
_cell.angle_alpha   90.00
_cell.angle_beta   90.00
_cell.angle_gamma   90.00
#
_symmetry.space_group_name_H-M   'P 1'
#
loop_
_entity.id
_entity.type
_entity.pdbx_description
1 polymer ?
#
loop_
_entity_poly.entity_id
_entity_poly.type
_entity_poly.pdbx_seq_one_letter_code
_entity_poly.pdbx_strand_id
1 'polypeptide(L)'
;MARASLKRAFSAHSSDTEEFVTPKKRARADLSSPCRSENTPCSSRVRRPYKEPEPLDLCAALRRCSLSVDSSIVDELKALPCGKALIECVQRLLHANKLSVKKCLKDRGRIIETELYLGWLEELNFVVAGIDNLLKVKIPGTRRRLTGLGHITFAILYHIIDGFISDVDHHHDGWSSRGSEEHPIYPTTMTLAEEAKDPSTDSHAENAVRFAEDALRKYDDVMEVALRRLKAEGRKTVKMARMIAQKERALARACCLLCEQTGFGGDKSGTGDSLLQLTRRTMRLWKAEFGITDDDEYDTQDDC
;
A
#
# COMPACT_ATOMS: atom_id res chain seq x y z
N MET A 1 16.56 67.82 9.69
CA MET A 1 17.09 67.50 8.35
C MET A 1 16.04 66.73 7.58
N ALA A 2 15.75 67.16 6.36
CA ALA A 2 14.57 66.80 5.58
C ALA A 2 14.89 65.87 4.40
N ARG A 3 13.82 65.27 3.83
CA ARG A 3 13.68 64.64 2.50
C ARG A 3 14.28 63.22 2.34
N ALA A 4 13.67 62.29 1.59
CA ALA A 4 12.47 62.31 0.74
C ALA A 4 11.89 60.89 0.54
N SER A 5 10.58 60.86 0.30
CA SER A 5 9.81 59.77 -0.31
C SER A 5 10.31 59.40 -1.72
N LEU A 6 10.12 58.14 -2.11
CA LEU A 6 9.81 57.78 -3.50
C LEU A 6 8.88 56.58 -3.55
N LYS A 7 7.60 56.89 -3.82
CA LYS A 7 6.62 55.98 -4.42
C LYS A 7 7.08 55.62 -5.83
N ARG A 8 6.86 54.38 -6.27
CA ARG A 8 6.52 54.09 -7.67
C ARG A 8 5.52 52.95 -7.74
N ALA A 9 4.30 53.32 -8.12
CA ALA A 9 3.35 52.45 -8.75
C ALA A 9 3.75 52.25 -10.22
N PHE A 10 3.56 51.05 -10.74
CA PHE A 10 3.24 50.85 -12.15
C PHE A 10 2.14 49.79 -12.24
N SER A 11 0.96 50.28 -12.60
CA SER A 11 -0.05 49.52 -13.32
C SER A 11 0.47 49.28 -14.74
N ALA A 12 0.25 48.07 -15.26
CA ALA A 12 0.10 47.86 -16.69
C ALA A 12 -0.92 46.73 -16.90
N HIS A 13 -2.06 47.13 -17.46
CA HIS A 13 -3.05 46.26 -18.07
C HIS A 13 -2.45 45.48 -19.24
N SER A 14 -2.79 44.20 -19.37
CA SER A 14 -2.95 43.58 -20.69
C SER A 14 -3.96 42.44 -20.57
N SER A 15 -5.18 42.76 -20.96
CA SER A 15 -6.18 41.82 -21.47
C SER A 15 -5.66 41.32 -22.81
N ASP A 16 -5.50 40.01 -22.98
CA ASP A 16 -5.75 39.43 -24.30
C ASP A 16 -6.25 37.99 -24.19
N THR A 17 -7.41 37.83 -24.80
CA THR A 17 -8.22 36.66 -25.05
C THR A 17 -7.57 35.72 -26.06
N GLU A 18 -7.59 34.41 -25.82
CA GLU A 18 -7.82 33.44 -26.90
C GLU A 18 -8.70 32.27 -26.41
N GLU A 19 -9.96 32.31 -26.83
CA GLU A 19 -10.89 31.17 -26.80
C GLU A 19 -10.43 30.13 -27.82
N PHE A 20 -10.04 28.95 -27.34
CA PHE A 20 -9.83 27.79 -28.20
C PHE A 20 -11.18 27.24 -28.69
N VAL A 21 -11.56 27.66 -29.90
CA VAL A 21 -12.67 27.06 -30.66
C VAL A 21 -12.26 25.65 -31.11
N THR A 22 -12.86 24.63 -30.50
CA THR A 22 -12.74 23.24 -30.96
C THR A 22 -13.53 23.00 -32.26
N PRO A 23 -13.01 22.24 -33.25
CA PRO A 23 -13.74 21.96 -34.48
C PRO A 23 -14.94 21.03 -34.25
N LYS A 24 -16.09 21.42 -34.81
CA LYS A 24 -17.34 20.65 -34.84
C LYS A 24 -17.13 19.26 -35.49
N LYS A 25 -17.56 18.20 -34.78
CA LYS A 25 -17.78 16.86 -35.34
C LYS A 25 -18.71 16.95 -36.56
N ARG A 26 -18.23 16.53 -37.72
CA ARG A 26 -19.11 16.24 -38.88
C ARG A 26 -20.02 15.07 -38.52
N ALA A 27 -21.32 15.34 -38.45
CA ALA A 27 -22.35 14.32 -38.50
C ALA A 27 -22.26 13.62 -39.88
N ARG A 28 -22.10 12.29 -39.88
CA ARG A 28 -22.11 11.49 -41.10
C ARG A 28 -23.58 11.19 -41.41
N ALA A 29 -24.03 11.67 -42.56
CA ALA A 29 -25.37 11.44 -43.07
C ALA A 29 -25.57 9.94 -43.38
N ASP A 30 -26.70 9.43 -42.91
CA ASP A 30 -27.32 8.20 -43.41
C ASP A 30 -27.64 8.37 -44.90
N LEU A 31 -27.12 7.47 -45.72
CA LEU A 31 -27.70 7.15 -47.02
C LEU A 31 -27.77 5.63 -47.13
N SER A 32 -29.01 5.18 -47.15
CA SER A 32 -29.47 3.82 -47.37
C SER A 32 -29.33 3.38 -48.84
N SER A 33 -29.06 2.07 -48.99
CA SER A 33 -29.53 1.17 -50.08
C SER A 33 -28.59 0.89 -51.28
N PRO A 34 -28.82 -0.20 -52.07
CA PRO A 34 -28.08 -1.45 -51.94
C PRO A 34 -27.48 -1.95 -53.27
N CYS A 35 -26.54 -2.91 -53.23
CA CYS A 35 -26.47 -4.03 -54.20
C CYS A 35 -25.31 -5.01 -53.93
N ARG A 36 -25.60 -6.27 -54.28
CA ARG A 36 -24.81 -7.52 -54.23
C ARG A 36 -23.53 -7.50 -55.10
N SER A 37 -22.46 -8.14 -54.63
CA SER A 37 -21.76 -9.29 -55.25
C SER A 37 -20.51 -9.63 -54.42
N GLU A 38 -20.44 -10.82 -53.82
CA GLU A 38 -19.63 -11.98 -54.26
C GLU A 38 -18.30 -12.14 -53.50
N ASN A 39 -18.29 -13.19 -52.67
CA ASN A 39 -17.16 -14.10 -52.43
C ASN A 39 -15.83 -13.48 -52.00
N THR A 40 -15.75 -13.10 -50.72
CA THR A 40 -14.47 -13.08 -49.99
C THR A 40 -14.48 -14.20 -48.96
N PRO A 41 -13.50 -15.12 -48.94
CA PRO A 41 -13.43 -16.15 -47.91
C PRO A 41 -13.27 -15.48 -46.55
N CYS A 42 -14.19 -15.76 -45.65
CA CYS A 42 -14.12 -15.32 -44.27
C CYS A 42 -12.87 -15.95 -43.65
N SER A 43 -11.84 -15.15 -43.40
CA SER A 43 -10.70 -15.56 -42.58
C SER A 43 -11.25 -15.90 -41.20
N SER A 44 -11.43 -17.19 -40.95
CA SER A 44 -11.71 -17.70 -39.62
C SER A 44 -10.52 -17.28 -38.76
N ARG A 45 -10.71 -16.22 -37.97
CA ARG A 45 -9.83 -15.91 -36.85
C ARG A 45 -9.84 -17.15 -35.98
N VAL A 46 -8.81 -17.98 -36.12
CA VAL A 46 -8.46 -19.02 -35.18
C VAL A 46 -8.39 -18.31 -33.83
N ARG A 47 -9.46 -18.45 -33.03
CA ARG A 47 -9.47 -18.01 -31.65
C ARG A 47 -8.35 -18.80 -31.00
N ARG A 48 -7.23 -18.13 -30.73
CA ARG A 48 -6.18 -18.71 -29.91
C ARG A 48 -6.86 -19.21 -28.63
N PRO A 49 -6.61 -20.47 -28.23
CA PRO A 49 -7.18 -20.98 -26.99
C PRO A 49 -6.85 -19.99 -25.87
N TYR A 50 -7.89 -19.58 -25.14
CA TYR A 50 -7.75 -18.76 -23.94
C TYR A 50 -6.94 -19.59 -22.96
N LYS A 51 -5.62 -19.38 -22.92
CA LYS A 51 -4.81 -19.85 -21.80
C LYS A 51 -5.28 -19.02 -20.62
N GLU A 52 -5.89 -19.67 -19.64
CA GLU A 52 -6.07 -19.04 -18.34
C GLU A 52 -4.70 -18.53 -17.89
N PRO A 53 -4.55 -17.23 -17.63
CA PRO A 53 -3.28 -16.71 -17.13
C PRO A 53 -3.01 -17.40 -15.80
N GLU A 54 -1.84 -18.03 -15.70
CA GLU A 54 -1.42 -18.63 -14.44
C GLU A 54 -1.51 -17.57 -13.33
N PRO A 55 -2.02 -17.93 -12.14
CA PRO A 55 -2.18 -16.98 -11.06
C PRO A 55 -0.81 -16.42 -10.69
N LEU A 56 -0.64 -15.10 -10.83
CA LEU A 56 0.63 -14.44 -10.55
C LEU A 56 1.07 -14.73 -9.12
N ASP A 57 2.26 -15.27 -8.96
CA ASP A 57 2.91 -15.43 -7.66
C ASP A 57 3.52 -14.08 -7.24
N LEU A 58 2.75 -13.34 -6.44
CA LEU A 58 3.17 -12.04 -5.89
C LEU A 58 4.46 -12.16 -5.06
N CYS A 59 4.66 -13.27 -4.33
CA CYS A 59 5.85 -13.48 -3.52
C CYS A 59 7.08 -13.60 -4.42
N ALA A 60 7.02 -14.45 -5.44
CA ALA A 60 8.12 -14.62 -6.39
C ALA A 60 8.43 -13.33 -7.16
N ALA A 61 7.41 -12.59 -7.60
CA ALA A 61 7.59 -11.32 -8.31
C ALA A 61 8.30 -10.28 -7.43
N LEU A 62 7.86 -10.10 -6.18
CA LEU A 62 8.47 -9.15 -5.24
C LEU A 62 9.89 -9.56 -4.82
N ARG A 63 10.17 -10.87 -4.66
CA ARG A 63 11.53 -11.38 -4.43
C ARG A 63 12.44 -11.12 -5.63
N ARG A 64 11.95 -11.23 -6.87
CA ARG A 64 12.73 -10.82 -8.06
C ARG A 64 13.03 -9.32 -8.00
N CYS A 65 12.01 -8.49 -7.73
CA CYS A 65 12.17 -7.03 -7.65
C CYS A 65 13.20 -6.58 -6.61
N SER A 66 13.33 -7.29 -5.49
CA SER A 66 14.31 -6.92 -4.45
C SER A 66 15.75 -7.09 -4.91
N LEU A 67 15.99 -7.98 -5.90
CA LEU A 67 17.31 -8.22 -6.49
C LEU A 67 17.56 -7.36 -7.72
N SER A 68 16.60 -7.33 -8.65
CA SER A 68 16.68 -6.58 -9.90
C SER A 68 15.29 -6.35 -10.48
N VAL A 69 15.09 -5.19 -11.11
CA VAL A 69 13.82 -4.86 -11.77
C VAL A 69 14.01 -4.85 -13.28
N ASP A 70 13.35 -5.79 -13.94
CA ASP A 70 13.27 -5.87 -15.40
C ASP A 70 11.88 -5.42 -15.91
N SER A 71 11.74 -5.27 -17.22
CA SER A 71 10.46 -4.86 -17.83
C SER A 71 9.36 -5.93 -17.72
N SER A 72 9.71 -7.22 -17.65
CA SER A 72 8.71 -8.29 -17.56
C SER A 72 7.99 -8.24 -16.21
N ILE A 73 8.74 -8.09 -15.11
CA ILE A 73 8.17 -8.04 -13.76
C ILE A 73 7.28 -6.81 -13.60
N VAL A 74 7.71 -5.70 -14.19
CA VAL A 74 6.92 -4.47 -14.20
C VAL A 74 5.58 -4.70 -14.88
N ASP A 75 5.56 -5.37 -16.04
CA ASP A 75 4.33 -5.67 -16.76
C ASP A 75 3.47 -6.69 -16.02
N GLU A 76 4.08 -7.72 -15.42
CA GLU A 76 3.44 -8.72 -14.55
C GLU A 76 2.73 -8.03 -13.36
N LEU A 77 3.42 -7.13 -12.65
CA LEU A 77 2.87 -6.41 -11.50
C LEU A 77 1.81 -5.39 -11.91
N LYS A 78 1.93 -4.75 -13.07
CA LYS A 78 0.87 -3.88 -13.61
C LYS A 78 -0.37 -4.66 -14.02
N ALA A 79 -0.21 -5.93 -14.38
CA ALA A 79 -1.29 -6.85 -14.70
C ALA A 79 -1.92 -7.50 -13.45
N LEU A 80 -1.43 -7.20 -12.24
CA LEU A 80 -2.07 -7.67 -11.01
C LEU A 80 -3.55 -7.27 -10.97
N PRO A 81 -4.41 -8.15 -10.44
CA PRO A 81 -5.80 -7.80 -10.24
C PRO A 81 -5.93 -6.64 -9.25
N CYS A 82 -7.07 -5.95 -9.30
CA CYS A 82 -7.42 -4.90 -8.34
C CYS A 82 -8.53 -5.38 -7.40
N GLY A 83 -8.72 -4.69 -6.27
CA GLY A 83 -9.80 -5.00 -5.32
C GLY A 83 -9.59 -6.33 -4.58
N LYS A 84 -10.65 -7.13 -4.45
CA LYS A 84 -10.66 -8.37 -3.64
C LYS A 84 -9.57 -9.37 -4.02
N ALA A 85 -9.35 -9.58 -5.31
CA ALA A 85 -8.32 -10.52 -5.78
C ALA A 85 -6.88 -10.05 -5.43
N LEU A 86 -6.62 -8.74 -5.33
CA LEU A 86 -5.33 -8.26 -4.81
C LEU A 86 -5.18 -8.58 -3.32
N ILE A 87 -6.25 -8.40 -2.55
CA ILE A 87 -6.29 -8.71 -1.12
C ILE A 87 -5.99 -10.20 -0.91
N GLU A 88 -6.59 -11.09 -1.69
CA GLU A 88 -6.32 -12.54 -1.65
C GLU A 88 -4.85 -12.88 -2.00
N CYS A 89 -4.24 -12.17 -2.96
CA CYS A 89 -2.81 -12.33 -3.26
C CYS A 89 -1.94 -11.91 -2.08
N VAL A 90 -2.26 -10.80 -1.42
CA VAL A 90 -1.54 -10.33 -0.23
C VAL A 90 -1.74 -11.26 0.96
N GLN A 91 -2.94 -11.79 1.16
CA GLN A 91 -3.21 -12.78 2.22
C GLN A 91 -2.41 -14.07 2.02
N ARG A 92 -2.30 -14.56 0.76
CA ARG A 92 -1.44 -15.71 0.45
C ARG A 92 0.04 -15.43 0.75
N LEU A 93 0.50 -14.21 0.44
CA LEU A 93 1.85 -13.75 0.78
C LEU A 93 2.09 -13.76 2.30
N LEU A 94 1.17 -13.18 3.09
CA LEU A 94 1.24 -13.16 4.55
C LEU A 94 1.19 -14.57 5.15
N HIS A 95 0.34 -15.45 4.63
CA HIS A 95 0.29 -16.85 5.06
C HIS A 95 1.60 -17.59 4.79
N ALA A 96 2.19 -17.41 3.59
CA ALA A 96 3.49 -18.00 3.25
C ALA A 96 4.62 -17.46 4.14
N ASN A 97 4.59 -16.17 4.48
CA ASN A 97 5.50 -15.55 5.44
C ASN A 97 5.41 -16.23 6.82
N LYS A 98 4.20 -16.38 7.39
CA LYS A 98 3.98 -17.05 8.68
C LYS A 98 4.50 -18.49 8.68
N LEU A 99 4.28 -19.23 7.59
CA LEU A 99 4.83 -20.59 7.43
C LEU A 99 6.37 -20.61 7.35
N SER A 100 6.99 -19.61 6.73
CA SER A 100 8.45 -19.47 6.68
C SER A 100 9.01 -19.22 8.08
N VAL A 101 8.42 -18.27 8.82
CA VAL A 101 8.81 -17.96 10.20
C VAL A 101 8.64 -19.16 11.12
N LYS A 102 7.52 -19.90 11.01
CA LYS A 102 7.32 -21.17 11.74
C LYS A 102 8.46 -22.15 11.52
N LYS A 103 8.93 -22.30 10.27
CA LYS A 103 10.05 -23.21 9.94
C LYS A 103 11.36 -22.73 10.55
N CYS A 104 11.64 -21.42 10.48
CA CYS A 104 12.86 -20.83 11.04
C CYS A 104 12.92 -20.91 12.57
N LEU A 105 11.76 -20.89 13.24
CA LEU A 105 11.66 -20.90 14.70
C LEU A 105 11.40 -22.29 15.29
N LYS A 106 11.26 -23.33 14.46
CA LYS A 106 10.89 -24.69 14.89
C LYS A 106 11.81 -25.24 16.00
N ASP A 107 13.11 -24.94 15.91
CA ASP A 107 14.13 -25.49 16.81
C ASP A 107 14.54 -24.52 17.93
N ARG A 108 13.94 -23.31 17.98
CA ARG A 108 14.31 -22.27 18.96
C ARG A 108 13.63 -22.39 20.33
N GLY A 109 12.80 -23.41 20.54
CA GLY A 109 12.07 -23.57 21.80
C GLY A 109 10.97 -22.52 21.98
N ARG A 110 10.79 -22.06 23.22
CA ARG A 110 9.79 -21.03 23.56
C ARG A 110 10.36 -19.64 23.26
N ILE A 111 9.66 -18.85 22.45
CA ILE A 111 10.06 -17.49 22.07
C ILE A 111 9.09 -16.47 22.69
N ILE A 112 9.49 -15.20 22.73
CA ILE A 112 8.61 -14.12 23.19
C ILE A 112 7.71 -13.68 22.03
N GLU A 113 6.50 -13.19 22.31
CA GLU A 113 5.57 -12.74 21.27
C GLU A 113 6.10 -11.58 20.44
N THR A 114 6.76 -10.61 21.07
CA THR A 114 7.40 -9.48 20.37
C THR A 114 8.45 -9.96 19.37
N GLU A 115 9.19 -11.03 19.69
CA GLU A 115 10.14 -11.67 18.76
C GLU A 115 9.43 -12.39 17.61
N LEU A 116 8.28 -13.01 17.85
CA LEU A 116 7.47 -13.63 16.80
C LEU A 116 6.98 -12.57 15.80
N TYR A 117 6.42 -11.47 16.30
CA TYR A 117 5.91 -10.37 15.46
C TYR A 117 7.03 -9.68 14.69
N LEU A 118 8.20 -9.50 15.32
CA LEU A 118 9.41 -9.06 14.62
C LEU A 118 9.77 -10.03 13.49
N GLY A 119 9.77 -11.34 13.74
CA GLY A 119 10.05 -12.35 12.72
C GLY A 119 9.12 -12.26 11.51
N TRP A 120 7.83 -11.99 11.71
CA TRP A 120 6.88 -11.76 10.63
C TRP A 120 7.25 -10.53 9.78
N LEU A 121 7.57 -9.40 10.43
CA LEU A 121 8.01 -8.18 9.75
C LEU A 121 9.31 -8.39 8.98
N GLU A 122 10.29 -9.06 9.60
CA GLU A 122 11.60 -9.28 8.99
C GLU A 122 11.53 -10.16 7.75
N GLU A 123 10.73 -11.22 7.78
CA GLU A 123 10.54 -12.10 6.63
C GLU A 123 9.79 -11.39 5.48
N LEU A 124 9.14 -10.24 5.72
CA LEU A 124 8.57 -9.39 4.67
C LEU A 124 9.49 -8.28 4.18
N ASN A 125 10.72 -8.13 4.70
CA ASN A 125 11.66 -7.07 4.28
C ASN A 125 11.93 -7.07 2.77
N PHE A 126 11.90 -8.23 2.12
CA PHE A 126 12.06 -8.33 0.67
C PHE A 126 10.96 -7.59 -0.10
N VAL A 127 9.74 -7.51 0.46
CA VAL A 127 8.62 -6.80 -0.16
C VAL A 127 8.89 -5.30 -0.17
N VAL A 128 9.32 -4.75 0.97
CA VAL A 128 9.68 -3.33 1.08
C VAL A 128 10.80 -2.98 0.11
N ALA A 129 11.87 -3.78 0.10
CA ALA A 129 12.99 -3.60 -0.82
C ALA A 129 12.57 -3.72 -2.30
N GLY A 130 11.74 -4.71 -2.62
CA GLY A 130 11.23 -4.91 -3.98
C GLY A 130 10.37 -3.74 -4.45
N ILE A 131 9.49 -3.22 -3.59
CA ILE A 131 8.64 -2.07 -3.90
C ILE A 131 9.45 -0.78 -4.01
N ASP A 132 10.43 -0.56 -3.14
CA ASP A 132 11.33 0.59 -3.23
C ASP A 132 12.11 0.59 -4.56
N ASN A 133 12.64 -0.58 -4.96
CA ASN A 133 13.29 -0.73 -6.27
C ASN A 133 12.33 -0.46 -7.43
N LEU A 134 11.10 -0.96 -7.37
CA LEU A 134 10.05 -0.70 -8.39
C LEU A 134 9.76 0.80 -8.53
N LEU A 135 9.63 1.52 -7.41
CA LEU A 135 9.33 2.95 -7.39
C LEU A 135 10.47 3.81 -7.95
N LYS A 136 11.70 3.27 -8.00
CA LYS A 136 12.89 3.92 -8.57
C LYS A 136 13.07 3.68 -10.07
N VAL A 137 12.29 2.78 -10.68
CA VAL A 137 12.39 2.46 -12.12
C VAL A 137 12.14 3.68 -13.00
N LYS A 138 12.99 3.84 -14.00
CA LYS A 138 12.88 4.89 -15.03
C LYS A 138 12.56 4.26 -16.38
N ILE A 139 11.90 5.03 -17.24
CA ILE A 139 11.68 4.64 -18.64
C ILE A 139 13.06 4.63 -19.33
N PRO A 140 13.46 3.51 -19.97
CA PRO A 140 14.74 3.39 -20.65
C PRO A 140 14.99 4.56 -21.61
N GLY A 141 16.22 5.09 -21.61
CA GLY A 141 16.59 6.23 -22.44
C GLY A 141 16.03 7.58 -21.97
N THR A 142 15.34 7.65 -20.82
CA THR A 142 14.80 8.91 -20.29
C THR A 142 15.10 9.10 -18.80
N ARG A 143 14.96 10.34 -18.32
CA ARG A 143 14.96 10.66 -16.88
C ARG A 143 13.60 10.46 -16.22
N ARG A 144 12.55 10.10 -16.98
CA ARG A 144 11.17 10.01 -16.49
C ARG A 144 10.97 8.68 -15.75
N ARG A 145 10.25 8.74 -14.63
CA ARG A 145 9.84 7.55 -13.87
C ARG A 145 8.70 6.83 -14.58
N LEU A 146 8.68 5.51 -14.49
CA LEU A 146 7.59 4.70 -15.05
C LEU A 146 6.27 4.98 -14.34
N THR A 147 5.18 5.19 -15.10
CA THR A 147 3.85 5.48 -14.56
C THR A 147 3.04 4.21 -14.30
N GLY A 148 2.00 4.32 -13.47
CA GLY A 148 1.04 3.25 -13.17
C GLY A 148 1.49 2.31 -12.05
N LEU A 149 2.59 2.62 -11.36
CA LEU A 149 3.10 1.80 -10.26
C LEU A 149 2.58 2.28 -8.91
N GLY A 150 2.20 3.55 -8.76
CA GLY A 150 1.80 4.11 -7.48
C GLY A 150 0.57 3.42 -6.90
N HIS A 151 -0.42 3.11 -7.73
CA HIS A 151 -1.66 2.45 -7.27
C HIS A 151 -1.41 1.05 -6.73
N ILE A 152 -0.70 0.22 -7.49
CA ILE A 152 -0.47 -1.18 -7.10
C ILE A 152 0.49 -1.29 -5.91
N THR A 153 1.57 -0.50 -5.90
CA THR A 153 2.57 -0.53 -4.81
C THR A 153 1.98 -0.03 -3.49
N PHE A 154 1.22 1.08 -3.51
CA PHE A 154 0.54 1.57 -2.32
C PHE A 154 -0.51 0.58 -1.82
N ALA A 155 -1.30 -0.02 -2.71
CA ALA A 155 -2.30 -1.01 -2.32
C ALA A 155 -1.68 -2.25 -1.68
N ILE A 156 -0.59 -2.79 -2.24
CA ILE A 156 0.14 -3.93 -1.66
C ILE A 156 0.65 -3.57 -0.25
N LEU A 157 1.36 -2.45 -0.10
CA LEU A 157 1.92 -2.05 1.20
C LEU A 157 0.82 -1.82 2.25
N TYR A 158 -0.26 -1.14 1.87
CA TYR A 158 -1.40 -0.91 2.75
C TYR A 158 -1.98 -2.24 3.25
N HIS A 159 -2.27 -3.18 2.34
CA HIS A 159 -2.87 -4.45 2.73
C HIS A 159 -1.92 -5.39 3.47
N ILE A 160 -0.61 -5.26 3.28
CA ILE A 160 0.39 -5.98 4.07
C ILE A 160 0.38 -5.50 5.52
N ILE A 161 0.41 -4.18 5.74
CA ILE A 161 0.37 -3.61 7.09
C ILE A 161 -0.96 -3.92 7.77
N ASP A 162 -2.08 -3.70 7.08
CA ASP A 162 -3.43 -4.00 7.57
C ASP A 162 -3.59 -5.48 7.95
N GLY A 163 -3.09 -6.38 7.09
CA GLY A 163 -3.09 -7.82 7.35
C GLY A 163 -2.13 -8.24 8.48
N PHE A 164 -0.96 -7.61 8.59
CA PHE A 164 -0.02 -7.84 9.70
C PHE A 164 -0.66 -7.44 11.05
N ILE A 165 -1.25 -6.25 11.15
CA ILE A 165 -1.92 -5.80 12.37
C ILE A 165 -3.08 -6.73 12.70
N SER A 166 -3.87 -7.11 11.69
CA SER A 166 -4.96 -8.09 11.88
C SER A 166 -4.43 -9.43 12.40
N ASP A 167 -3.32 -9.93 11.87
CA ASP A 167 -2.72 -11.19 12.33
C ASP A 167 -2.22 -11.12 13.78
N VAL A 168 -1.66 -9.97 14.20
CA VAL A 168 -1.28 -9.72 15.60
C VAL A 168 -2.53 -9.72 16.49
N ASP A 169 -3.58 -9.01 16.08
CA ASP A 169 -4.85 -8.93 16.82
C ASP A 169 -5.49 -10.31 17.00
N HIS A 170 -5.58 -11.10 15.91
CA HIS A 170 -6.09 -12.48 15.94
C HIS A 170 -5.22 -13.40 16.81
N HIS A 171 -3.90 -13.17 16.87
CA HIS A 171 -3.01 -13.95 17.73
C HIS A 171 -3.27 -13.67 19.21
N HIS A 172 -3.54 -12.40 19.57
CA HIS A 172 -3.93 -12.01 20.92
C HIS A 172 -5.34 -12.52 21.29
N ASP A 173 -6.32 -12.44 20.39
CA ASP A 173 -7.70 -12.93 20.62
C ASP A 173 -7.80 -14.46 20.66
N GLY A 174 -6.99 -15.14 19.84
CA GLY A 174 -6.93 -16.59 19.72
C GLY A 174 -6.42 -17.32 20.97
N TRP A 175 -5.94 -16.60 21.97
CA TRP A 175 -5.58 -17.15 23.29
C TRP A 175 -6.75 -17.86 23.99
N SER A 176 -7.99 -17.49 23.68
CA SER A 176 -9.19 -18.20 24.17
C SER A 176 -9.30 -19.65 23.66
N SER A 177 -8.56 -20.01 22.61
CA SER A 177 -8.66 -21.31 21.91
C SER A 177 -7.45 -22.24 22.13
N ARG A 178 -6.58 -21.96 23.12
CA ARG A 178 -5.44 -22.84 23.50
C ARG A 178 -5.83 -24.29 23.88
N GLY A 179 -7.12 -24.64 23.87
CA GLY A 179 -7.64 -25.99 24.13
C GLY A 179 -7.88 -26.88 22.91
N SER A 180 -7.74 -26.42 21.66
CA SER A 180 -7.90 -27.31 20.48
C SER A 180 -6.54 -27.74 19.92
N GLU A 181 -6.23 -29.04 20.03
CA GLU A 181 -4.95 -29.68 19.69
C GLU A 181 -4.58 -29.72 18.19
N GLU A 182 -5.31 -29.02 17.31
CA GLU A 182 -4.97 -28.98 15.88
C GLU A 182 -3.86 -27.96 15.60
N HIS A 183 -2.61 -28.41 15.77
CA HIS A 183 -1.36 -27.81 15.27
C HIS A 183 -1.34 -26.27 15.16
N PRO A 184 -1.03 -25.53 16.24
CA PRO A 184 -0.90 -24.08 16.14
C PRO A 184 0.06 -23.72 14.99
N ILE A 185 -0.36 -22.79 14.14
CA ILE A 185 0.47 -22.24 13.05
C ILE A 185 1.74 -21.60 13.64
N TYR A 186 1.74 -21.29 14.93
CA TYR A 186 2.79 -20.59 15.64
C TYR A 186 3.58 -21.51 16.58
N PRO A 187 4.88 -21.26 16.77
CA PRO A 187 5.65 -21.90 17.83
C PRO A 187 5.08 -21.51 19.21
N THR A 188 5.42 -22.26 20.25
CA THR A 188 4.99 -21.93 21.62
C THR A 188 5.55 -20.57 22.01
N THR A 189 4.68 -19.59 22.25
CA THR A 189 5.07 -18.25 22.68
C THR A 189 4.93 -18.05 24.18
N MET A 190 5.84 -17.28 24.76
CA MET A 190 5.67 -16.65 26.05
C MET A 190 4.88 -15.37 25.87
N THR A 191 3.74 -15.29 26.55
CA THR A 191 2.83 -14.14 26.51
C THR A 191 3.47 -12.93 27.17
N LEU A 192 3.00 -11.72 26.81
CA LEU A 192 3.44 -10.48 27.46
C LEU A 192 3.24 -10.47 28.98
N ALA A 193 2.18 -11.12 29.48
CA ALA A 193 1.92 -11.24 30.92
C ALA A 193 2.88 -12.21 31.64
N GLU A 194 3.43 -13.18 30.92
CA GLU A 194 4.49 -14.06 31.41
C GLU A 194 5.85 -13.35 31.32
N GLU A 195 6.09 -12.59 30.26
CA GLU A 195 7.27 -11.72 30.08
C GLU A 195 7.44 -10.72 31.21
N ALA A 196 6.38 -9.99 31.57
CA ALA A 196 6.42 -9.02 32.65
C ALA A 196 6.77 -9.62 34.04
N LYS A 197 6.75 -10.96 34.17
CA LYS A 197 7.10 -11.67 35.41
C LYS A 197 8.50 -12.29 35.37
N ASP A 198 9.17 -12.28 34.21
CA ASP A 198 10.50 -12.83 34.00
C ASP A 198 11.49 -11.74 33.50
N PRO A 199 12.20 -11.07 34.43
CA PRO A 199 13.15 -10.01 34.09
C PRO A 199 14.30 -10.44 33.17
N SER A 200 14.54 -11.75 33.01
CA SER A 200 15.56 -12.24 32.07
C SER A 200 15.19 -11.95 30.60
N THR A 201 13.91 -11.68 30.35
CA THR A 201 13.37 -11.45 29.00
C THR A 201 13.26 -9.97 28.61
N ASP A 202 13.40 -9.05 29.57
CA ASP A 202 13.31 -7.60 29.36
C ASP A 202 14.22 -7.13 28.21
N SER A 203 15.50 -7.53 28.24
CA SER A 203 16.47 -7.11 27.22
C SER A 203 16.14 -7.66 25.83
N HIS A 204 15.53 -8.84 25.75
CA HIS A 204 15.10 -9.43 24.49
C HIS A 204 13.90 -8.68 23.92
N ALA A 205 12.91 -8.40 24.76
CA ALA A 205 11.73 -7.65 24.37
C ALA A 205 12.06 -6.21 23.95
N GLU A 206 12.89 -5.48 24.71
CA GLU A 206 13.33 -4.13 24.33
C GLU A 206 14.04 -4.11 22.98
N ASN A 207 14.91 -5.09 22.73
CA ASN A 207 15.58 -5.22 21.43
C ASN A 207 14.59 -5.57 20.32
N ALA A 208 13.66 -6.49 20.56
CA ALA A 208 12.65 -6.90 19.59
C ALA A 208 11.75 -5.71 19.19
N VAL A 209 11.28 -4.94 20.16
CA VAL A 209 10.51 -3.70 19.95
C VAL A 209 11.30 -2.72 19.10
N ARG A 210 12.56 -2.42 19.46
CA ARG A 210 13.40 -1.50 18.69
C ARG A 210 13.58 -1.94 17.24
N PHE A 211 13.84 -3.23 17.00
CA PHE A 211 14.02 -3.75 15.65
C PHE A 211 12.70 -3.76 14.86
N ALA A 212 11.57 -4.02 15.52
CA ALA A 212 10.26 -3.96 14.90
C ALA A 212 9.90 -2.53 14.49
N GLU A 213 10.20 -1.55 15.33
CA GLU A 213 10.05 -0.13 15.01
C GLU A 213 10.91 0.29 13.82
N ASP A 214 12.16 -0.16 13.76
CA ASP A 214 13.04 0.10 12.61
C ASP A 214 12.53 -0.56 11.33
N ALA A 215 11.94 -1.76 11.41
CA ALA A 215 11.29 -2.40 10.28
C ALA A 215 10.05 -1.61 9.81
N LEU A 216 9.16 -1.24 10.74
CA LEU A 216 7.95 -0.45 10.46
C LEU A 216 8.28 0.95 9.92
N ARG A 217 9.41 1.56 10.34
CA ARG A 217 9.89 2.82 9.78
C ARG A 217 10.27 2.69 8.31
N LYS A 218 10.91 1.58 7.90
CA LYS A 218 11.20 1.32 6.48
C LYS A 218 9.92 1.16 5.67
N TYR A 219 8.90 0.50 6.23
CA TYR A 219 7.58 0.43 5.62
C TYR A 219 6.98 1.83 5.44
N ASP A 220 7.04 2.66 6.47
CA ASP A 220 6.51 4.02 6.42
C ASP A 220 7.17 4.83 5.30
N ASP A 221 8.49 4.83 5.24
CA ASP A 221 9.25 5.58 4.22
C ASP A 221 8.85 5.18 2.79
N VAL A 222 8.74 3.88 2.52
CA VAL A 222 8.43 3.37 1.18
C VAL A 222 6.94 3.55 0.86
N MET A 223 6.05 3.35 1.84
CA MET A 223 4.60 3.51 1.67
C MET A 223 4.22 4.97 1.43
N GLU A 224 4.91 5.89 2.08
CA GLU A 224 4.78 7.32 1.86
C GLU A 224 5.16 7.70 0.41
N VAL A 225 6.29 7.18 -0.10
CA VAL A 225 6.72 7.41 -1.48
C VAL A 225 5.72 6.81 -2.47
N ALA A 226 5.22 5.60 -2.19
CA ALA A 226 4.19 4.95 -2.99
C ALA A 226 2.90 5.79 -3.03
N LEU A 227 2.49 6.37 -1.88
CA LEU A 227 1.32 7.22 -1.77
C LEU A 227 1.48 8.54 -2.54
N ARG A 228 2.62 9.22 -2.41
CA ARG A 228 2.94 10.41 -3.22
C ARG A 228 2.90 10.07 -4.71
N ARG A 229 3.40 8.88 -5.08
CA ARG A 229 3.38 8.41 -6.46
C ARG A 229 1.96 8.13 -6.96
N LEU A 230 1.14 7.45 -6.17
CA LEU A 230 -0.29 7.25 -6.44
C LEU A 230 -0.98 8.59 -6.68
N LYS A 231 -0.75 9.58 -5.82
CA LYS A 231 -1.33 10.92 -5.98
C LYS A 231 -0.87 11.62 -7.27
N ALA A 232 0.40 11.48 -7.63
CA ALA A 232 0.97 12.09 -8.84
C ALA A 232 0.49 11.42 -10.14
N GLU A 233 0.23 10.12 -10.10
CA GLU A 233 -0.24 9.33 -11.26
C GLU A 233 -1.76 9.32 -11.39
N GLY A 234 -2.48 9.43 -10.27
CA GLY A 234 -3.94 9.37 -10.22
C GLY A 234 -4.61 10.65 -10.71
N ARG A 235 -5.88 10.53 -11.11
CA ARG A 235 -6.75 11.68 -11.30
C ARG A 235 -7.05 12.27 -9.92
N LYS A 236 -6.85 13.58 -9.75
CA LYS A 236 -7.14 14.34 -8.52
C LYS A 236 -8.66 14.39 -8.25
N THR A 237 -9.26 13.27 -7.90
CA THR A 237 -10.71 13.14 -7.65
C THR A 237 -11.02 13.14 -6.17
N VAL A 238 -12.14 13.76 -5.80
CA VAL A 238 -12.68 13.74 -4.43
C VAL A 238 -12.89 12.30 -3.95
N LYS A 239 -13.39 11.40 -4.82
CA LYS A 239 -13.61 9.98 -4.49
C LYS A 239 -12.32 9.28 -4.02
N MET A 240 -11.20 9.50 -4.71
CA MET A 240 -9.92 8.92 -4.30
C MET A 240 -9.44 9.51 -2.96
N ALA A 241 -9.57 10.82 -2.77
CA ALA A 241 -9.21 11.47 -1.52
C ALA A 241 -10.03 10.94 -0.33
N ARG A 242 -11.35 10.71 -0.50
CA ARG A 242 -12.21 10.08 0.53
C ARG A 242 -11.78 8.66 0.86
N MET A 243 -11.48 7.83 -0.15
CA MET A 243 -10.99 6.47 0.08
C MET A 243 -9.66 6.49 0.86
N ILE A 244 -8.75 7.41 0.54
CA ILE A 244 -7.48 7.57 1.27
C ILE A 244 -7.72 8.07 2.70
N ALA A 245 -8.69 8.95 2.93
CA ALA A 245 -9.08 9.40 4.26
C ALA A 245 -9.61 8.25 5.14
N GLN A 246 -10.51 7.43 4.59
CA GLN A 246 -11.01 6.23 5.28
C GLN A 246 -9.88 5.25 5.64
N LYS A 247 -8.95 5.05 4.70
CA LYS A 247 -7.74 4.23 4.92
C LYS A 247 -6.84 4.82 6.00
N GLU A 248 -6.66 6.13 6.05
CA GLU A 248 -5.88 6.80 7.10
C GLU A 248 -6.49 6.58 8.47
N ARG A 249 -7.81 6.74 8.60
CA ARG A 249 -8.52 6.55 9.87
C ARG A 249 -8.47 5.10 10.33
N ALA A 250 -8.69 4.14 9.42
CA ALA A 250 -8.55 2.72 9.72
C ALA A 250 -7.12 2.39 10.19
N LEU A 251 -6.12 2.88 9.46
CA LEU A 251 -4.72 2.68 9.80
C LEU A 251 -4.35 3.33 11.14
N ALA A 252 -4.84 4.54 11.43
CA ALA A 252 -4.61 5.21 12.70
C ALA A 252 -5.11 4.38 13.89
N ARG A 253 -6.34 3.85 13.82
CA ARG A 253 -6.88 2.99 14.88
C ARG A 253 -6.09 1.70 15.02
N ALA A 254 -5.78 1.05 13.89
CA ALA A 254 -5.00 -0.18 13.87
C ALA A 254 -3.59 0.01 14.48
N CYS A 255 -2.92 1.13 14.17
CA CYS A 255 -1.62 1.48 14.75
C CYS A 255 -1.69 1.75 16.26
N CYS A 256 -2.73 2.44 16.76
CA CYS A 256 -2.92 2.61 18.21
C CYS A 256 -3.06 1.25 18.90
N LEU A 257 -3.91 0.38 18.36
CA LEU A 257 -4.17 -0.93 18.94
C LEU A 257 -2.92 -1.83 18.90
N LEU A 258 -2.16 -1.81 17.79
CA LEU A 258 -0.87 -2.48 17.70
C LEU A 258 0.12 -1.94 18.75
N CYS A 259 0.20 -0.62 18.94
CA CYS A 259 1.06 0.00 19.94
C CYS A 259 0.69 -0.46 21.36
N GLU A 260 -0.60 -0.52 21.67
CA GLU A 260 -1.11 -0.98 22.97
C GLU A 260 -0.81 -2.47 23.20
N GLN A 261 -0.99 -3.30 22.16
CA GLN A 261 -0.80 -4.75 22.24
C GLN A 261 0.68 -5.14 22.30
N THR A 262 1.58 -4.42 21.63
CA THR A 262 2.96 -4.90 21.41
C THR A 262 4.04 -3.99 22.00
N GLY A 263 3.67 -2.77 22.40
CA GLY A 263 4.61 -1.72 22.78
C GLY A 263 5.30 -1.03 21.59
N PHE A 264 5.01 -1.43 20.34
CA PHE A 264 5.64 -0.83 19.17
C PHE A 264 5.21 0.62 18.97
N GLY A 265 6.17 1.52 18.83
CA GLY A 265 5.91 2.92 18.56
C GLY A 265 5.37 3.69 19.77
N GLY A 266 5.52 3.13 20.97
CA GLY A 266 5.17 3.80 22.23
C GLY A 266 6.07 5.02 22.46
N ASP A 267 5.48 6.21 22.43
CA ASP A 267 6.20 7.44 22.79
C ASP A 267 6.33 7.54 24.33
N LYS A 268 7.55 7.82 24.82
CA LYS A 268 7.82 8.06 26.24
C LYS A 268 7.05 9.27 26.78
N SER A 269 6.62 10.19 25.92
CA SER A 269 5.80 11.35 26.31
C SER A 269 4.29 11.10 26.35
N GLY A 270 3.81 9.89 26.03
CA GLY A 270 2.39 9.52 26.16
C GLY A 270 1.45 10.27 25.19
N THR A 271 1.99 10.90 24.15
CA THR A 271 1.25 11.81 23.27
C THR A 271 0.68 11.18 21.98
N GLY A 272 0.81 9.87 21.82
CA GLY A 272 0.17 9.12 20.72
C GLY A 272 1.09 8.07 20.10
N ASP A 273 0.53 7.29 19.17
CA ASP A 273 1.28 6.27 18.43
C ASP A 273 2.27 6.91 17.44
N SER A 274 3.51 6.41 17.40
CA SER A 274 4.53 6.87 16.46
C SER A 274 4.62 6.03 15.18
N LEU A 275 3.68 5.12 14.97
CA LEU A 275 3.70 4.21 13.85
C LEU A 275 3.13 4.87 12.59
N LEU A 276 3.86 4.67 11.48
CA LEU A 276 3.48 5.09 10.13
C LEU A 276 3.13 6.58 10.01
N GLN A 277 3.82 7.43 10.78
CA GLN A 277 3.54 8.86 10.89
C GLN A 277 3.68 9.60 9.55
N LEU A 278 4.68 9.26 8.73
CA LEU A 278 4.92 9.96 7.47
C LEU A 278 3.78 9.66 6.47
N THR A 279 3.43 8.39 6.32
CA THR A 279 2.33 7.94 5.48
C THR A 279 1.02 8.55 5.92
N ARG A 280 0.66 8.44 7.21
CA ARG A 280 -0.59 8.99 7.76
C ARG A 280 -0.66 10.51 7.59
N ARG A 281 0.44 11.23 7.84
CA ARG A 281 0.53 12.67 7.58
C ARG A 281 0.26 13.00 6.11
N THR A 282 0.87 12.27 5.17
CA THR A 282 0.65 12.48 3.73
C THR A 282 -0.79 12.19 3.33
N MET A 283 -1.45 11.17 3.92
CA MET A 283 -2.87 10.91 3.71
C MET A 283 -3.76 12.05 4.22
N ARG A 284 -3.51 12.57 5.43
CA ARG A 284 -4.25 13.72 6.00
C ARG A 284 -4.08 14.99 5.16
N LEU A 285 -2.87 15.27 4.69
CA LEU A 285 -2.62 16.40 3.79
C LEU A 285 -3.40 16.25 2.48
N TRP A 286 -3.46 15.04 1.92
CA TRP A 286 -4.25 14.78 0.73
C TRP A 286 -5.76 14.95 1.00
N LYS A 287 -6.29 14.47 2.13
CA LYS A 287 -7.67 14.73 2.57
C LYS A 287 -7.98 16.23 2.64
N ALA A 288 -7.10 17.00 3.30
CA ALA A 288 -7.26 18.43 3.53
C ALA A 288 -7.32 19.26 2.23
N GLU A 289 -6.59 18.86 1.18
CA GLU A 289 -6.63 19.54 -0.13
C GLU A 289 -8.02 19.56 -0.78
N PHE A 290 -8.90 18.64 -0.39
CA PHE A 290 -10.26 18.54 -0.91
C PHE A 290 -11.32 19.06 0.05
N GLY A 291 -10.92 19.63 1.19
CA GLY A 291 -11.85 20.14 2.21
C GLY A 291 -12.72 19.06 2.85
N ILE A 292 -12.31 17.78 2.78
CA ILE A 292 -13.03 16.67 3.40
C ILE A 292 -12.86 16.79 4.91
N THR A 293 -13.96 16.96 5.62
CA THR A 293 -14.02 16.99 7.08
C THR A 293 -14.25 15.59 7.64
N ASP A 294 -14.14 15.42 8.96
CA ASP A 294 -14.42 14.12 9.58
C ASP A 294 -15.89 13.69 9.46
N ASP A 295 -16.80 14.65 9.28
CA ASP A 295 -18.25 14.46 9.14
C ASP A 295 -18.63 13.92 7.75
N ASP A 296 -17.89 14.28 6.70
CA ASP A 296 -18.14 13.86 5.30
C ASP A 296 -17.89 12.36 5.04
N GLU A 297 -17.46 11.61 6.04
CA GLU A 297 -16.99 10.23 5.90
C GLU A 297 -18.03 9.17 6.28
N TYR A 298 -19.17 9.56 6.87
CA TYR A 298 -20.23 8.64 7.31
C TYR A 298 -21.30 8.36 6.24
N ASP A 299 -21.36 9.16 5.17
CA ASP A 299 -22.45 9.11 4.18
C ASP A 299 -22.29 8.08 3.04
N THR A 300 -21.26 7.23 3.05
CA THR A 300 -20.95 6.35 1.89
C THR A 300 -20.76 4.87 2.23
N GLN A 301 -21.36 4.36 3.31
CA GLN A 301 -21.32 2.91 3.58
C GLN A 301 -22.20 2.06 2.63
N ASP A 302 -23.04 2.67 1.78
CA ASP A 302 -24.05 1.94 0.99
C ASP A 302 -23.71 1.60 -0.48
N ASP A 303 -22.53 1.95 -1.02
CA ASP A 303 -22.22 1.74 -2.45
C ASP A 303 -20.91 0.95 -2.71
N CYS A 304 -20.79 -0.26 -2.17
CA CYS A 304 -19.77 -1.25 -2.55
C CYS A 304 -20.32 -2.68 -2.68
#